data_AF-A0AAP8QI39-F1
#
_entry.id   AF-A0AAP8QI39-F1
#
_cell.length_a   1.000
_cell.length_b   1.000
_cell.length_c   1.000
_cell.angle_alpha   90.00
_cell.angle_beta   90.00
_cell.angle_gamma   90.00
#
_symmetry.space_group_name_H-M   'P 1'
#
loop_
_entity.id
_entity.type
_entity.pdbx_description
1 polymer ?
#
loop_
_entity_poly.entity_id
_entity_poly.type
_entity_poly.pdbx_seq_one_letter_code
_entity_poly.pdbx_strand_id
1 'polypeptide(L)'
;MGAYDTRSEKCPYCGTECEADWVDVGVGLVQCGPYHCENCHASEIGPEIKKWYAYDFEKDKAIWKEGHPFSEKEIETGWYDPKSKKVSPYANTVNGKLVDHQTAQAAYKLGLLDEKQI
;
A
#
# COMPACT_ATOMS: atom_id res chain seq x y z
N MET A 1 -4.87 21.87 0.32
CA MET A 1 -5.28 20.72 -0.50
C MET A 1 -6.78 20.83 -0.75
N GLY A 2 -7.17 20.87 -2.01
CA GLY A 2 -8.56 20.78 -2.47
C GLY A 2 -9.01 19.33 -2.63
N ALA A 3 -10.29 19.13 -2.92
CA ALA A 3 -10.90 17.80 -3.07
C ALA A 3 -10.33 16.98 -4.23
N TYR A 4 -9.59 17.59 -5.16
CA TYR A 4 -9.04 16.96 -6.36
C TYR A 4 -7.51 16.96 -6.41
N ASP A 5 -6.86 17.25 -5.28
CA ASP A 5 -5.39 17.16 -5.20
C ASP A 5 -5.00 15.72 -4.87
N THR A 6 -4.11 15.14 -5.67
CA THR A 6 -3.41 13.89 -5.32
C THR A 6 -2.27 14.21 -4.36
N ARG A 7 -2.08 13.35 -3.35
CA ARG A 7 -0.98 13.51 -2.40
C ARG A 7 0.18 12.62 -2.83
N SER A 8 1.39 13.16 -2.75
CA SER A 8 2.62 12.40 -2.80
C SER A 8 3.11 12.11 -1.37
N GLU A 9 3.81 10.99 -1.20
CA GLU A 9 4.45 10.60 0.06
C GLU A 9 5.92 10.26 -0.18
N LYS A 10 6.79 10.55 0.80
CA LYS A 10 8.21 10.15 0.68
C LYS A 10 8.37 8.72 1.12
N CYS A 11 9.07 7.93 0.33
CA CYS A 11 9.45 6.57 0.71
C CYS A 11 10.23 6.59 2.03
N PRO A 12 9.79 5.87 3.08
CA PRO A 12 10.48 5.87 4.38
C PRO A 12 11.83 5.15 4.35
N TYR A 13 12.16 4.44 3.26
CA TYR A 13 13.40 3.69 3.11
C TYR A 13 14.46 4.43 2.29
N CYS A 14 14.08 5.11 1.20
CA CYS A 14 15.04 5.76 0.29
C CYS A 14 14.75 7.26 0.05
N GLY A 15 13.68 7.80 0.61
CA GLY A 15 13.32 9.22 0.51
C GLY A 15 12.80 9.68 -0.85
N THR A 16 12.69 8.79 -1.83
CA THR A 16 12.11 9.09 -3.15
C THR A 16 10.63 9.44 -3.02
N GLU A 17 10.16 10.41 -3.79
CA GLU A 17 8.75 10.79 -3.83
C GLU A 17 7.93 9.67 -4.51
N CYS A 18 6.85 9.28 -3.87
CA CYS A 18 5.99 8.16 -4.26
C CYS A 18 4.57 8.67 -4.45
N GLU A 19 3.91 8.14 -5.47
CA GLU A 19 2.50 8.40 -5.74
C GLU A 19 1.70 7.12 -5.45
N ALA A 20 0.39 7.31 -5.32
CA ALA A 20 -0.57 6.22 -5.27
C ALA A 20 -1.57 6.38 -6.42
N ASP A 21 -2.35 5.33 -6.68
CA ASP A 21 -3.49 5.45 -7.58
C ASP A 21 -4.65 6.16 -6.86
N TRP A 22 -5.29 7.10 -7.54
CA TRP A 22 -6.42 7.89 -7.03
C TRP A 22 -7.62 7.76 -7.95
N VAL A 23 -8.81 7.69 -7.37
CA VAL A 23 -10.09 7.64 -8.10
C VAL A 23 -11.05 8.71 -7.57
N ASP A 24 -11.72 9.40 -8.48
CA ASP A 24 -12.79 10.32 -8.12
C ASP A 24 -14.05 9.54 -7.73
N VAL A 25 -14.58 9.81 -6.54
CA VAL A 25 -15.81 9.20 -6.01
C VAL A 25 -17.00 10.17 -6.03
N GLY A 26 -16.92 11.28 -6.76
CA GLY A 26 -17.97 12.29 -6.93
C GLY A 26 -18.03 13.35 -5.81
N VAL A 27 -17.18 13.21 -4.80
CA VAL A 27 -16.95 14.20 -3.73
C VAL A 27 -15.47 14.54 -3.56
N GLY A 28 -14.60 13.99 -4.42
CA GLY A 28 -13.16 14.17 -4.37
C GLY A 28 -12.39 12.89 -4.74
N LEU A 29 -11.06 13.04 -4.87
CA LEU A 29 -10.14 11.95 -5.13
C LEU A 29 -9.87 11.15 -3.84
N VAL A 30 -9.98 9.82 -3.95
CA VAL A 30 -9.68 8.87 -2.89
C VAL A 30 -8.60 7.91 -3.37
N GLN A 31 -7.66 7.59 -2.50
CA GLN A 31 -6.61 6.63 -2.75
C GLN A 31 -7.21 5.23 -2.97
N CYS A 32 -6.90 4.60 -4.09
CA CYS A 32 -7.41 3.28 -4.47
C CYS A 32 -6.31 2.22 -4.66
N GLY A 33 -5.04 2.61 -4.58
CA GLY A 33 -3.89 1.71 -4.51
C GLY A 33 -2.92 2.15 -3.40
N PRO A 34 -2.04 1.26 -2.91
CA PRO A 34 -1.02 1.64 -1.93
C PRO A 34 -0.01 2.61 -2.57
N TYR A 35 0.57 3.49 -1.77
CA TYR A 35 1.81 4.14 -2.20
C TYR A 35 2.88 3.09 -2.44
N HIS A 36 3.68 3.30 -3.48
CA HIS A 36 4.77 2.40 -3.80
C HIS A 36 5.96 3.16 -4.34
N CYS A 37 7.15 2.65 -4.05
CA CYS A 37 8.39 3.26 -4.48
C CYS A 37 8.96 2.52 -5.68
N GLU A 38 8.99 3.17 -6.84
CA GLU A 38 9.62 2.60 -8.04
C GLU A 38 11.14 2.39 -7.91
N ASN A 39 11.79 3.12 -6.99
CA ASN A 39 13.24 3.05 -6.80
C ASN A 39 13.68 1.87 -5.92
N CYS A 40 13.03 1.67 -4.77
CA CYS A 40 13.41 0.60 -3.83
C CYS A 40 12.38 -0.52 -3.72
N HIS A 41 11.21 -0.38 -4.33
CA HIS A 41 10.08 -1.33 -4.29
C HIS A 41 9.44 -1.54 -2.91
N ALA A 42 9.66 -0.61 -1.96
CA ALA A 42 8.82 -0.55 -0.77
C ALA A 42 7.37 -0.21 -1.17
N SER A 43 6.38 -0.80 -0.50
CA SER A 43 4.98 -0.43 -0.67
C SER A 43 4.31 -0.18 0.67
N GLU A 44 3.37 0.75 0.71
CA GLU A 44 2.48 0.94 1.84
C GLU A 44 1.73 -0.37 2.15
N ILE A 45 1.60 -0.67 3.44
CA ILE A 45 0.84 -1.81 3.93
C ILE A 45 -0.64 -1.44 3.85
N GLY A 46 -1.44 -2.31 3.25
CA GLY A 46 -2.85 -2.04 3.09
C GLY A 46 -3.67 -2.28 4.37
N PRO A 47 -5.00 -2.25 4.26
CA PRO A 47 -5.90 -2.45 5.40
C PRO A 47 -5.78 -3.84 6.06
N GLU A 48 -5.07 -4.80 5.47
CA GLU A 48 -4.77 -6.10 6.07
C GLU A 48 -4.03 -5.98 7.41
N ILE A 49 -3.29 -4.89 7.62
CA ILE A 49 -2.58 -4.62 8.88
C ILE A 49 -3.53 -4.59 10.08
N LYS A 50 -4.78 -4.17 9.88
CA LYS A 50 -5.83 -4.11 10.91
C LYS A 50 -6.20 -5.48 11.48
N LYS A 51 -5.90 -6.58 10.77
CA LYS A 51 -6.12 -7.94 11.28
C LYS A 51 -5.15 -8.27 12.42
N TRP A 52 -4.02 -7.56 12.53
CA TRP A 52 -2.88 -7.91 13.38
C TRP A 52 -2.72 -7.02 14.61
N TYR A 53 -3.54 -6.00 14.79
CA TYR A 53 -3.57 -5.20 16.00
C TYR A 53 -4.99 -4.97 16.50
N ALA A 54 -5.12 -4.64 17.78
CA ALA A 54 -6.34 -4.13 18.38
C ALA A 54 -6.06 -2.76 18.99
N TYR A 55 -7.00 -1.82 18.90
CA TYR A 55 -6.85 -0.53 19.55
C TYR A 55 -7.25 -0.64 21.03
N ASP A 56 -6.35 -0.30 21.93
CA ASP A 56 -6.62 -0.14 23.36
C ASP A 56 -7.02 1.32 23.59
N PHE A 57 -8.32 1.56 23.75
CA PHE A 57 -8.89 2.90 23.97
C PHE A 57 -8.51 3.51 25.32
N GLU A 58 -8.20 2.70 26.33
CA GLU A 58 -7.77 3.21 27.64
C GLU A 58 -6.34 3.74 27.57
N LYS A 59 -5.48 3.09 26.79
CA LYS A 59 -4.07 3.46 26.61
C LYS A 59 -3.79 4.30 25.36
N ASP A 60 -4.83 4.62 24.59
CA ASP A 60 -4.78 5.35 23.32
C ASP A 60 -3.69 4.83 22.37
N LYS A 61 -3.60 3.48 22.21
CA LYS A 61 -2.55 2.85 21.40
C LYS A 61 -2.97 1.54 20.75
N ALA A 62 -2.33 1.24 19.62
CA ALA A 62 -2.44 -0.07 18.99
C ALA A 62 -1.63 -1.14 19.76
N ILE A 63 -2.27 -2.26 20.09
CA ILE A 63 -1.66 -3.45 20.68
C ILE A 63 -1.56 -4.51 19.59
N TRP A 64 -0.32 -4.86 19.23
CA TRP A 64 -0.03 -5.88 18.24
C TRP A 64 -0.29 -7.29 18.80
N LYS A 65 -0.90 -8.15 17.98
CA LYS A 65 -1.14 -9.55 18.32
C LYS A 65 0.16 -10.34 18.23
N GLU A 66 0.37 -11.26 19.16
CA GLU A 66 1.53 -12.15 19.13
C GLU A 66 1.59 -12.94 17.81
N GLY A 67 2.80 -13.06 17.23
CA GLY A 67 3.01 -13.77 15.96
C GLY A 67 2.68 -12.98 14.68
N HIS A 68 2.50 -11.65 14.76
CA HIS A 68 2.32 -10.84 13.55
C HIS A 68 3.54 -10.93 12.60
N PRO A 69 3.34 -10.86 11.27
CA PRO A 69 4.40 -11.08 10.27
C PRO A 69 5.22 -9.83 9.93
N PHE A 70 5.13 -8.77 10.75
CA PHE A 70 5.72 -7.46 10.50
C PHE A 70 6.93 -7.21 11.42
N SER A 71 7.97 -6.58 10.88
CA SER A 71 9.10 -6.06 11.65
C SER A 71 8.75 -4.74 12.35
N GLU A 72 9.57 -4.34 13.33
CA GLU A 72 9.40 -3.07 14.04
C GLU A 72 9.39 -1.86 13.10
N LYS A 73 10.26 -1.87 12.08
CA LYS A 73 10.34 -0.79 11.08
C LYS A 73 9.10 -0.75 10.18
N GLU A 74 8.56 -1.90 9.80
CA GLU A 74 7.31 -1.98 9.02
C GLU A 74 6.12 -1.46 9.83
N ILE A 75 6.10 -1.73 11.14
CA ILE A 75 5.09 -1.20 12.07
C ILE A 75 5.21 0.32 12.21
N GLU A 76 6.43 0.83 12.39
CA GLU A 76 6.69 2.26 12.56
C GLU A 76 6.34 3.05 11.31
N THR A 77 6.73 2.53 10.14
CA THR A 77 6.57 3.24 8.87
C THR A 77 5.22 3.01 8.21
N GLY A 78 4.56 1.89 8.49
CA GLY A 78 3.36 1.46 7.76
C GLY A 78 3.66 0.96 6.34
N TRP A 79 4.92 0.65 6.02
CA TRP A 79 5.36 0.21 4.69
C TRP A 79 6.14 -1.09 4.78
N TYR A 80 5.88 -2.03 3.86
CA TYR A 80 6.65 -3.26 3.72
C TYR A 80 8.11 -2.94 3.44
N ASP A 81 9.02 -3.64 4.11
CA ASP A 81 10.45 -3.46 3.88
C ASP A 81 10.77 -3.95 2.46
N PRO A 82 11.49 -3.18 1.63
CA PRO A 82 11.84 -3.59 0.28
C PRO A 82 12.62 -4.92 0.24
N LYS A 83 13.35 -5.28 1.30
CA LYS A 83 14.05 -6.56 1.43
C LYS A 83 13.09 -7.73 1.66
N SER A 84 11.92 -7.49 2.25
CA SER A 84 10.90 -8.53 2.46
C SER A 84 10.31 -9.03 1.15
N LYS A 85 10.44 -8.25 0.06
CA LYS A 85 9.80 -8.46 -1.25
C LYS A 85 8.29 -8.64 -1.17
N LYS A 86 7.68 -8.25 -0.05
CA LYS A 86 6.23 -8.21 0.11
C LYS A 86 5.72 -6.96 -0.57
N VAL A 87 4.65 -7.15 -1.33
CA VAL A 87 3.86 -6.07 -1.92
C VAL A 87 2.47 -6.22 -1.34
N SER A 88 1.81 -5.09 -1.08
CA SER A 88 0.44 -5.11 -0.57
C SER A 88 -0.48 -5.99 -1.43
N PRO A 89 -1.33 -6.83 -0.80
CA PRO A 89 -2.31 -7.62 -1.52
C PRO A 89 -3.32 -6.75 -2.26
N TYR A 90 -3.40 -5.44 -2.01
CA TYR A 90 -4.28 -4.54 -2.73
C TYR A 90 -3.60 -3.79 -3.90
N ALA A 91 -2.30 -3.99 -4.10
CA ALA A 91 -1.56 -3.34 -5.19
C ALA A 91 -1.84 -3.97 -6.56
N ASN A 92 -1.68 -3.22 -7.65
CA ASN A 92 -1.74 -3.81 -8.98
C ASN A 92 -0.45 -4.59 -9.27
N THR A 93 -0.56 -5.87 -9.63
CA THR A 93 0.60 -6.71 -9.99
C THR A 93 0.36 -7.53 -11.25
N VAL A 94 1.43 -7.76 -12.01
CA VAL A 94 1.48 -8.70 -13.14
C VAL A 94 2.68 -9.61 -12.94
N ASN A 95 2.46 -10.92 -12.87
CA ASN A 95 3.47 -11.92 -12.53
C ASN A 95 4.21 -11.60 -11.21
N GLY A 96 3.48 -11.12 -10.21
CA GLY A 96 4.00 -10.77 -8.88
C GLY A 96 4.84 -9.49 -8.84
N LYS A 97 4.94 -8.75 -9.95
CA LYS A 97 5.62 -7.44 -10.00
C LYS A 97 4.59 -6.33 -9.97
N LEU A 98 4.87 -5.31 -9.18
CA LEU A 98 4.05 -4.12 -9.10
C LEU A 98 4.03 -3.39 -10.46
N VAL A 99 2.87 -2.87 -10.84
CA VAL A 99 2.66 -2.08 -12.05
C VAL A 99 1.77 -0.88 -11.76
N ASP A 100 1.95 0.19 -12.54
CA ASP A 100 1.06 1.36 -12.51
C ASP A 100 -0.36 1.05 -13.01
N HIS A 101 -1.31 1.97 -12.79
CA HIS A 101 -2.70 1.77 -13.22
C HIS A 101 -2.88 1.63 -14.74
N GLN A 102 -2.03 2.24 -15.57
CA GLN A 102 -2.17 2.18 -17.03
C GLN A 102 -1.84 0.77 -17.54
N THR A 103 -0.73 0.24 -17.05
CA THR A 103 -0.27 -1.12 -17.28
C THR A 103 -1.24 -2.13 -16.66
N ALA A 104 -1.73 -1.87 -15.44
CA ALA A 104 -2.74 -2.70 -14.79
C ALA A 104 -4.03 -2.78 -15.61
N GLN A 105 -4.52 -1.64 -16.13
CA GLN A 105 -5.72 -1.61 -16.96
C GLN A 105 -5.53 -2.39 -18.27
N ALA A 106 -4.36 -2.25 -18.91
CA ALA A 106 -4.04 -3.01 -20.11
C ALA A 106 -3.99 -4.52 -19.82
N ALA A 107 -3.31 -4.93 -18.75
CA ALA A 107 -3.23 -6.32 -18.31
C ALA A 107 -4.62 -6.89 -17.95
N TYR A 108 -5.45 -6.13 -17.24
CA TYR A 108 -6.81 -6.52 -16.90
C TYR A 108 -7.66 -6.80 -18.14
N LYS A 109 -7.63 -5.90 -19.14
CA LYS A 109 -8.35 -6.08 -20.42
C LYS A 109 -7.90 -7.33 -21.19
N LEU A 110 -6.66 -7.76 -20.98
CA LEU A 110 -6.07 -8.95 -21.60
C LEU A 110 -6.22 -10.22 -20.74
N GLY A 111 -6.76 -10.11 -19.52
CA GLY A 111 -6.83 -11.23 -18.57
C GLY A 111 -5.48 -11.66 -17.99
N LEU A 112 -4.52 -10.73 -17.91
CA LEU A 112 -3.15 -10.95 -17.45
C LEU A 112 -2.85 -10.33 -16.07
N LEU A 113 -3.79 -9.59 -15.49
CA LEU A 113 -3.63 -9.02 -14.15
C LEU A 113 -3.73 -10.15 -13.10
N ASP A 114 -2.84 -10.13 -12.10
CA ASP A 114 -2.82 -11.19 -11.09
C ASP A 114 -4.11 -11.18 -10.25
N GLU A 115 -4.78 -12.33 -10.14
CA GLU A 115 -5.88 -12.53 -9.19
C GLU A 115 -5.36 -12.75 -7.78
N LYS A 116 -6.04 -12.17 -6.79
CA LYS A 116 -5.62 -12.23 -5.39
C LYS A 116 -6.74 -12.75 -4.50
N GLN A 117 -6.42 -13.71 -3.64
CA GLN A 117 -7.33 -14.21 -2.62
C GLN A 117 -7.04 -13.48 -1.30
N ILE A 118 -7.89 -12.50 -0.96
CA ILE A 118 -7.70 -11.57 0.18
C ILE A 118 -8.67 -11.87 1.33
#